data_AF-A0A094J844-F1
#
_entry.id   AF-A0A094J844-F1
#
_cell.length_a   1.000
_cell.length_b   1.000
_cell.length_c   1.000
_cell.angle_alpha   90.00
_cell.angle_beta   90.00
_cell.angle_gamma   90.00
#
_symmetry.space_group_name_H-M   'P 1'
#
loop_
_entity.id
_entity.type
_entity.pdbx_description
1 polymer ?
#
loop_
_entity_poly.entity_id
_entity_poly.type
_entity_poly.pdbx_seq_one_letter_code
_entity_poly.pdbx_strand_id
1 'polypeptide(L)'
;MLTANELEHVLRVLHANSSKGLSLQQLADTTEISVTHLQEFIKRHREYFVIMPDSDCYQINRFGQLKGDIAAMVQHYQQRSLKGKTKPSNWLWLALIFTTSMTLFTALHNQ
;
A
#
# COMPACT_ATOMS: atom_id res chain seq x y z
N MET A 1 -3.73 -11.91 10.48
CA MET A 1 -3.69 -10.68 9.65
C MET A 1 -2.27 -10.15 9.72
N LEU A 2 -1.65 -9.81 8.60
CA LEU A 2 -0.31 -9.21 8.60
C LEU A 2 -0.38 -7.73 8.99
N THR A 3 0.62 -7.26 9.70
CA THR A 3 0.84 -5.84 10.00
C THR A 3 1.37 -5.11 8.76
N ALA A 4 1.31 -3.78 8.79
CA ALA A 4 1.87 -2.97 7.70
C ALA A 4 3.39 -3.16 7.53
N ASN A 5 4.12 -3.35 8.64
CA ASN A 5 5.55 -3.60 8.61
C ASN A 5 5.88 -4.97 8.01
N GLU A 6 5.10 -6.00 8.38
CA GLU A 6 5.27 -7.33 7.77
C GLU A 6 4.95 -7.32 6.28
N LEU A 7 3.90 -6.60 5.85
CA LEU A 7 3.62 -6.40 4.42
C LEU A 7 4.76 -5.68 3.72
N GLU A 8 5.27 -4.59 4.28
CA GLU A 8 6.40 -3.86 3.72
C GLU A 8 7.62 -4.76 3.57
N HIS A 9 7.89 -5.58 4.59
CA HIS A 9 9.00 -6.54 4.56
C HIS A 9 8.82 -7.57 3.43
N VAL A 10 7.64 -8.18 3.32
CA VAL A 10 7.29 -9.11 2.22
C VAL A 10 7.49 -8.44 0.85
N LEU A 11 7.00 -7.22 0.67
CA LEU A 11 7.14 -6.50 -0.60
C LEU A 11 8.61 -6.18 -0.90
N ARG A 12 9.40 -5.74 0.08
CA ARG A 12 10.84 -5.48 -0.13
C ARG A 12 11.60 -6.75 -0.54
N VAL A 13 11.29 -7.89 0.08
CA VAL A 13 11.89 -9.19 -0.27
C VAL A 13 11.55 -9.59 -1.70
N LEU A 14 10.29 -9.43 -2.12
CA LEU A 14 9.86 -9.69 -3.50
C LEU A 14 10.47 -8.70 -4.49
N HIS A 15 10.65 -7.43 -4.11
CA HIS A 15 11.29 -6.42 -4.94
C HIS A 15 12.76 -6.76 -5.22
N ALA A 16 13.49 -7.16 -4.17
CA ALA A 16 14.89 -7.59 -4.26
C ALA A 16 15.06 -8.82 -5.17
N ASN A 17 14.04 -9.70 -5.24
CA ASN A 17 14.05 -10.93 -6.04
C ASN A 17 13.18 -10.83 -7.31
N SER A 18 12.96 -9.61 -7.82
CA SER A 18 11.96 -9.35 -8.87
C SER A 18 12.22 -9.97 -10.25
N SER A 19 13.40 -10.49 -10.54
CA SER A 19 13.70 -11.15 -11.82
C SER A 19 13.20 -12.59 -11.89
N LYS A 20 13.26 -13.32 -10.77
CA LYS A 20 12.86 -14.73 -10.68
C LYS A 20 11.58 -14.95 -9.87
N GLY A 21 11.15 -13.95 -9.12
CA GLY A 21 10.14 -14.11 -8.09
C GLY A 21 10.60 -15.05 -6.97
N LEU A 22 9.70 -15.32 -6.03
CA LEU A 22 9.94 -16.28 -4.95
C LEU A 22 8.77 -17.24 -4.82
N SER A 23 9.06 -18.51 -4.58
CA SER A 23 8.02 -19.46 -4.19
C SER A 23 7.44 -19.09 -2.82
N LEU A 24 6.24 -19.59 -2.52
CA LEU A 24 5.60 -19.34 -1.22
C LEU A 24 6.47 -19.82 -0.04
N GLN A 25 7.16 -20.95 -0.23
CA GLN A 25 8.08 -21.52 0.76
C GLN A 25 9.26 -20.57 1.00
N GLN A 26 9.93 -20.12 -0.06
CA GLN A 26 11.08 -19.21 0.05
C GLN A 26 10.70 -17.88 0.69
N LEU A 27 9.51 -17.36 0.37
CA LEU A 27 9.00 -16.15 0.97
C LEU A 27 8.74 -16.34 2.48
N ALA A 28 8.17 -17.48 2.87
CA ALA A 28 7.96 -17.83 4.28
C ALA A 28 9.28 -17.92 5.05
N ASP A 29 10.27 -18.63 4.49
CA ASP A 29 11.58 -18.82 5.11
C ASP A 29 12.32 -17.47 5.28
N THR A 30 12.22 -16.59 4.28
CA THR A 30 12.93 -15.29 4.30
C THR A 30 12.27 -14.26 5.21
N THR A 31 10.95 -14.31 5.34
CA THR A 31 10.18 -13.31 6.11
C THR A 31 9.79 -13.78 7.50
N GLU A 32 10.12 -15.03 7.84
CA GLU A 32 9.74 -15.70 9.10
C GLU A 32 8.22 -15.75 9.33
N ILE A 33 7.42 -15.60 8.27
CA ILE A 33 5.96 -15.71 8.29
C ILE A 33 5.57 -17.11 7.84
N SER A 34 4.64 -17.76 8.53
CA SER A 34 4.19 -19.10 8.15
C SER A 34 3.58 -19.13 6.73
N VAL A 35 3.86 -20.22 6.01
CA VAL A 35 3.32 -20.49 4.66
C VAL A 35 1.80 -20.33 4.62
N THR A 36 1.09 -20.86 5.61
CA THR A 36 -0.38 -20.77 5.72
C THR A 36 -0.85 -19.32 5.80
N HIS A 37 -0.22 -18.49 6.65
CA HIS A 37 -0.59 -17.08 6.77
C HIS A 37 -0.29 -16.29 5.49
N LEU A 38 0.86 -16.53 4.85
CA LEU A 38 1.18 -15.91 3.57
C LEU A 38 0.18 -16.32 2.48
N GLN A 39 -0.17 -17.59 2.41
CA GLN A 39 -1.11 -18.11 1.41
C GLN A 39 -2.48 -17.44 1.54
N GLU A 40 -3.02 -17.39 2.75
CA GLU A 40 -4.31 -16.75 3.01
C GLU A 40 -4.27 -15.25 2.74
N PHE A 41 -3.15 -14.61 3.04
CA PHE A 41 -2.98 -13.17 2.82
C PHE A 41 -2.90 -12.83 1.34
N ILE A 42 -2.06 -13.54 0.58
CA ILE A 42 -1.92 -13.35 -0.87
C ILE A 42 -3.26 -13.62 -1.57
N LYS A 43 -4.00 -14.66 -1.14
CA LYS A 43 -5.36 -14.93 -1.67
C LYS A 43 -6.33 -13.77 -1.46
N ARG A 44 -6.24 -13.06 -0.33
CA ARG A 44 -7.10 -11.92 0.02
C ARG A 44 -6.67 -10.60 -0.61
N HIS A 45 -5.39 -10.46 -0.93
CA HIS A 45 -4.78 -9.21 -1.39
C HIS A 45 -4.09 -9.36 -2.75
N ARG A 46 -4.79 -9.96 -3.72
CA ARG A 46 -4.26 -10.23 -5.06
C ARG A 46 -3.86 -8.97 -5.82
N GLU A 47 -4.35 -7.79 -5.43
CA GLU A 47 -3.92 -6.53 -6.01
C GLU A 47 -2.42 -6.24 -5.81
N TYR A 48 -1.77 -6.86 -4.82
CA TYR A 48 -0.37 -6.62 -4.50
C TYR A 48 0.60 -7.64 -5.12
N PHE A 49 0.09 -8.80 -5.54
CA PHE A 49 0.91 -9.94 -5.92
C PHE A 49 0.50 -10.47 -7.29
N VAL A 50 1.48 -10.88 -8.08
CA VAL A 50 1.27 -11.61 -9.34
C VAL A 50 1.95 -12.97 -9.21
N ILE A 51 1.27 -14.02 -9.66
CA ILE A 51 1.87 -15.35 -9.81
C ILE A 51 2.40 -15.51 -11.23
N MET A 52 3.64 -15.99 -11.34
CA MET A 52 4.23 -16.28 -12.64
C MET A 52 3.67 -17.61 -13.17
N PRO A 53 3.18 -17.65 -14.44
CA PRO A 53 2.47 -18.82 -14.98
C PRO A 53 3.36 -20.07 -15.10
N ASP A 54 4.67 -19.90 -15.27
CA ASP A 54 5.58 -21.02 -15.57
C ASP A 54 6.23 -21.63 -14.32
N SER A 55 6.20 -20.95 -13.18
CA SER A 55 7.02 -21.33 -12.02
C SER A 55 6.31 -21.28 -10.66
N ASP A 56 5.03 -20.93 -10.62
CA ASP A 56 4.25 -20.71 -9.38
C ASP A 56 4.95 -19.77 -8.36
N CYS A 57 5.84 -18.92 -8.84
CA CYS A 57 6.54 -17.92 -8.03
C CYS A 57 5.73 -16.64 -7.97
N TYR A 58 5.81 -15.96 -6.83
CA TYR A 58 5.17 -14.68 -6.60
C TYR A 58 6.13 -13.53 -6.92
N GLN A 59 5.56 -12.45 -7.45
CA GLN A 59 6.20 -11.16 -7.66
C GLN A 59 5.30 -10.03 -7.17
N ILE A 60 5.87 -8.84 -6.99
CA ILE A 60 5.09 -7.62 -6.81
C ILE A 60 4.24 -7.40 -8.06
N ASN A 61 2.97 -7.08 -7.86
CA ASN A 61 2.12 -6.59 -8.93
C ASN A 61 2.58 -5.20 -9.38
N ARG A 62 3.21 -5.13 -10.55
CA ARG A 62 3.62 -3.88 -11.22
C ARG A 62 2.55 -3.33 -12.14
N PHE A 63 1.41 -4.00 -12.26
CA PHE A 63 0.29 -3.58 -13.10
C PHE A 63 -0.76 -2.82 -12.26
N GLY A 64 -1.62 -2.07 -12.95
CA GLY A 64 -2.72 -1.34 -12.31
C GLY A 64 -2.29 -0.06 -11.59
N GLN A 65 -3.07 0.34 -10.58
CA GLN A 65 -2.98 1.67 -9.96
C GLN A 65 -1.69 1.88 -9.15
N LEU A 66 -1.21 0.85 -8.46
CA LEU A 66 -0.09 0.96 -7.51
C LEU A 66 1.29 0.79 -8.18
N LYS A 67 1.33 0.22 -9.40
CA LYS A 67 2.54 0.10 -10.24
C LYS A 67 3.76 -0.50 -9.53
N GLY A 68 3.54 -1.31 -8.50
CA GLY A 68 4.59 -1.92 -7.70
C GLY A 68 5.35 -0.96 -6.76
N ASP A 69 4.84 0.25 -6.53
CA ASP A 69 5.37 1.17 -5.52
C ASP A 69 5.05 0.65 -4.12
N ILE A 70 6.09 0.21 -3.40
CA ILE A 70 5.96 -0.39 -2.06
C ILE A 70 5.30 0.59 -1.08
N ALA A 71 5.68 1.87 -1.10
CA ALA A 71 5.14 2.86 -0.17
C ALA A 71 3.64 3.09 -0.45
N ALA A 72 3.25 3.20 -1.72
CA ALA A 72 1.86 3.32 -2.12
C ALA A 72 1.03 2.08 -1.74
N MET A 73 1.60 0.88 -1.89
CA MET A 73 0.94 -0.39 -1.52
C MET A 73 0.71 -0.52 -0.01
N VAL A 74 1.72 -0.17 0.80
CA VAL A 74 1.61 -0.17 2.26
C VAL A 74 0.59 0.88 2.73
N GLN A 75 0.63 2.08 2.16
CA GLN A 75 -0.34 3.13 2.45
C GLN A 75 -1.77 2.67 2.08
N HIS A 76 -1.95 2.04 0.91
CA HIS A 76 -3.24 1.51 0.49
C HIS A 76 -3.76 0.44 1.46
N TYR A 77 -2.89 -0.48 1.92
CA TYR A 77 -3.24 -1.50 2.90
C TYR A 77 -3.67 -0.90 4.24
N GLN A 78 -2.92 0.09 4.75
CA GLN A 78 -3.26 0.81 5.98
C GLN A 78 -4.60 1.54 5.84
N GLN A 79 -4.80 2.28 4.76
CA GLN A 79 -6.06 2.99 4.50
C GLN A 79 -7.25 2.04 4.41
N ARG A 80 -7.11 0.87 3.76
CA ARG A 80 -8.16 -0.14 3.65
C ARG A 80 -8.50 -0.76 5.01
N SER A 81 -7.48 -1.01 5.82
CA SER A 81 -7.62 -1.53 7.19
C SER A 81 -8.31 -0.51 8.12
N LEU A 82 -8.04 0.78 7.91
CA LEU A 82 -8.67 1.88 8.65
C LEU A 82 -10.13 2.12 8.23
N LYS A 83 -10.44 2.07 6.92
CA LYS A 83 -11.82 2.22 6.40
C LYS A 83 -12.77 1.12 6.85
N GLY A 84 -12.26 -0.06 7.20
CA GLY A 84 -13.05 -1.11 7.87
C GLY A 84 -13.49 -0.76 9.29
N LYS A 85 -12.91 0.30 9.90
CA LYS A 85 -13.19 0.74 11.27
C LYS A 85 -13.70 2.19 11.37
N THR A 86 -13.68 2.98 10.30
CA THR A 86 -14.13 4.38 10.34
C THR A 86 -15.15 4.68 9.26
N LYS A 87 -16.34 5.12 9.71
CA LYS A 87 -17.30 5.88 8.91
C LYS A 87 -16.56 7.01 8.16
N PRO A 88 -16.98 7.37 6.93
CA PRO A 88 -16.27 8.35 6.11
C PRO A 88 -16.23 9.71 6.84
N SER A 89 -15.05 10.12 7.28
CA SER A 89 -14.83 11.42 7.93
C SER A 89 -13.97 12.29 7.02
N ASN A 90 -14.65 13.13 6.23
CA ASN A 90 -14.40 14.55 5.93
C ASN A 90 -12.98 15.16 5.98
N TRP A 91 -11.90 14.40 5.78
CA TRP A 91 -10.54 14.95 5.68
C TRP A 91 -10.38 15.93 4.51
N LEU A 92 -11.14 15.73 3.42
CA LEU A 92 -11.13 16.60 2.24
C LEU A 92 -11.58 18.06 2.52
N TRP A 93 -12.25 18.34 3.64
CA TRP A 93 -12.63 19.70 4.01
C TRP A 93 -11.48 20.52 4.63
N LEU A 94 -10.46 19.86 5.21
CA LEU A 94 -9.36 20.58 5.87
C LEU A 94 -8.38 21.22 4.87
N ALA A 95 -8.38 20.80 3.60
CA ALA A 95 -7.54 21.38 2.56
C ALA A 95 -8.12 22.66 1.92
N LEU A 96 -9.42 22.96 2.12
CA LEU A 96 -10.10 24.09 1.46
C LEU A 96 -10.12 25.40 2.27
N ILE A 97 -9.64 25.40 3.52
CA ILE A 97 -9.78 26.57 4.41
C ILE A 97 -8.53 27.49 4.38
N PHE A 98 -7.44 27.07 3.74
CA PHE A 98 -6.20 27.87 3.73
C PHE A 98 -6.02 28.81 2.51
N THR A 99 -6.93 28.82 1.53
CA THR A 99 -6.77 29.65 0.32
C THR A 99 -7.52 30.99 0.35
N THR A 100 -8.35 31.26 1.36
CA THR A 100 -9.19 32.49 1.41
C THR A 100 -8.68 33.59 2.35
N SER A 101 -7.53 33.42 3.01
CA SER A 101 -7.00 34.38 4.00
C SER A 101 -5.91 35.32 3.46
N MET A 102 -5.90 35.64 2.17
CA MET A 102 -4.96 36.62 1.57
C MET A 102 -5.60 37.62 0.58
N THR A 103 -6.86 38.00 0.77
CA THR A 103 -7.50 39.09 -0.01
C THR A 103 -8.24 40.12 0.84
N LEU A 104 -7.78 40.40 2.07
CA LEU A 104 -8.38 41.45 2.90
C LEU A 104 -7.35 42.35 3.62
N PHE A 105 -6.19 42.61 3.02
CA PHE A 105 -5.23 43.60 3.57
C PHE A 105 -4.89 44.76 2.62
N THR A 106 -5.37 44.75 1.37
CA THR A 106 -5.11 45.85 0.42
C THR A 106 -6.25 46.87 0.30
N ALA A 107 -7.38 46.66 0.97
CA ALA A 107 -8.55 47.54 0.86
C ALA A 107 -8.69 48.61 1.95
N LEU A 108 -7.78 48.66 2.94
CA LEU A 108 -7.93 49.52 4.12
C LEU A 108 -6.85 50.62 4.26
N HIS A 109 -6.10 50.90 3.20
CA HIS A 109 -5.10 51.98 3.17
C HIS A 109 -5.32 52.97 2.00
N ASN A 110 -6.58 53.16 1.60
CA ASN A 110 -6.92 54.15 0.57
C ASN A 110 -8.31 54.75 0.80
N GLN A 111 -8.52 55.39 1.96
CA GLN A 111 -9.47 56.49 2.17
C GLN A 111 -8.89 57.45 3.20
#